data_AF-A0A410MBX8-F1
#
_entry.id   AF-A0A410MBX8-F1
#
_cell.length_a   1.000
_cell.length_b   1.000
_cell.length_c   1.000
_cell.angle_alpha   90.00
_cell.angle_beta   90.00
_cell.angle_gamma   90.00
#
_symmetry.space_group_name_H-M   'P 1'
#
loop_
_entity.id
_entity.type
_entity.pdbx_description
1 polymer ?
#
loop_
_entity_poly.entity_id
_entity_poly.type
_entity_poly.pdbx_seq_one_letter_code
_entity_poly.pdbx_strand_id
1 'polypeptide(L)'
;MKHLKHRYEVKVYEQILFVEDSISGEKLFGFKVSKHDSVKLRNLLYFGIPASVSSSEERIAQQIAEKYNSCFLEVFAPEEQKTIHIIRSYTNLFRPAFISRKHFQSYMSEVEKFLEHPKKAVLTLELEKTSEILERELVSNPFFTIDKAGDGRDLNRTNKSLIITSPSIYKKHKENFRNCRDLLFMRTSEEHLYIGPLIYSSRFQVPQFDNAEVNPAPLLLPQEEHLLYFFIERILYFYFFQLNDKLNQDCGMPVRHKLVLNRLSLNGYSERVTSYPRSHESYITIMK
;
A
#
# COMPACT_ATOMS: atom_id res chain seq x y z
N MET A 1 -13.91 19.81 -0.11
CA MET A 1 -14.25 18.97 -1.28
C MET A 1 -15.13 17.82 -0.81
N LYS A 2 -16.16 17.43 -1.58
CA LYS A 2 -17.03 16.29 -1.23
C LYS A 2 -16.54 15.02 -1.92
N HIS A 3 -16.45 13.93 -1.17
CA HIS A 3 -16.04 12.61 -1.64
C HIS A 3 -17.11 11.59 -1.26
N LEU A 4 -17.42 10.65 -2.14
CA LEU A 4 -18.28 9.53 -1.79
C LEU A 4 -17.61 8.70 -0.67
N LYS A 5 -18.36 8.30 0.36
CA LYS A 5 -17.85 7.44 1.45
C LYS A 5 -17.24 6.14 0.90
N HIS A 6 -16.15 5.66 1.50
CA HIS A 6 -15.41 4.47 1.03
C HIS A 6 -16.26 3.20 0.91
N ARG A 7 -17.26 3.06 1.77
CA ARG A 7 -18.22 1.95 1.71
C ARG A 7 -19.02 1.91 0.41
N TYR A 8 -19.20 3.02 -0.30
CA TYR A 8 -20.02 3.03 -1.51
C TYR A 8 -19.20 2.85 -2.78
N GLU A 9 -19.80 2.16 -3.74
CA GLU A 9 -19.25 1.90 -5.07
C GLU A 9 -20.17 2.48 -6.15
N VAL A 10 -19.55 3.03 -7.17
CA VAL A 10 -20.16 3.49 -8.41
C VAL A 10 -20.01 2.39 -9.47
N LYS A 11 -21.13 1.85 -9.94
CA LYS A 11 -21.19 0.91 -11.07
C LYS A 11 -21.90 1.54 -12.25
N VAL A 12 -21.51 1.17 -13.47
CA VAL A 12 -22.15 1.65 -14.71
C VAL A 12 -22.66 0.44 -15.48
N TYR A 13 -23.95 0.43 -15.79
CA TYR A 13 -24.59 -0.62 -16.58
C TYR A 13 -25.65 0.01 -17.50
N GLU A 14 -25.64 -0.33 -18.79
CA GLU A 14 -26.62 0.15 -19.79
C GLU A 14 -26.92 1.66 -19.70
N GLN A 15 -25.87 2.50 -19.63
CA GLN A 15 -25.97 3.97 -19.51
C GLN A 15 -26.64 4.47 -18.22
N ILE A 16 -26.71 3.63 -17.19
CA ILE A 16 -27.13 4.02 -15.85
C ILE A 16 -25.93 3.88 -14.91
N LEU A 17 -25.65 4.95 -14.19
CA LEU A 17 -24.69 4.95 -13.09
C LEU A 17 -25.46 4.67 -11.80
N PHE A 18 -25.09 3.61 -11.10
CA PHE A 18 -25.63 3.24 -9.79
C PHE A 18 -24.59 3.51 -8.72
N VAL A 19 -25.05 3.99 -7.57
CA VAL A 19 -24.27 3.97 -6.34
C VAL A 19 -24.87 2.93 -5.41
N GLU A 20 -24.04 2.02 -4.95
CA GLU A 20 -24.44 0.92 -4.09
C GLU A 20 -23.51 0.77 -2.88
N ASP A 21 -24.03 0.18 -1.81
CA ASP A 21 -23.21 -0.25 -0.68
C ASP A 21 -22.38 -1.47 -1.09
N SER A 22 -21.06 -1.30 -1.01
CA SER A 22 -20.07 -2.30 -1.43
C SER A 22 -20.12 -3.59 -0.61
N ILE A 23 -20.63 -3.51 0.62
CA ILE A 23 -20.80 -4.65 1.49
C ILE A 23 -22.16 -5.26 1.21
N SER A 24 -23.25 -4.49 1.32
CA SER A 24 -24.60 -5.06 1.26
C SER A 24 -25.04 -5.46 -0.15
N GLY A 25 -24.58 -4.74 -1.18
CA GLY A 25 -25.08 -4.79 -2.55
C GLY A 25 -26.35 -3.95 -2.76
N GLU A 26 -26.79 -3.22 -1.73
CA GLU A 26 -27.99 -2.38 -1.80
C GLU A 26 -27.73 -1.16 -2.68
N LYS A 27 -28.60 -0.96 -3.67
CA LYS A 27 -28.57 0.23 -4.53
C LYS A 27 -29.15 1.41 -3.77
N LEU A 28 -28.33 2.42 -3.54
CA LEU A 28 -28.74 3.65 -2.85
C LEU A 28 -29.46 4.61 -3.80
N PHE A 29 -28.92 4.77 -5.01
CA PHE A 29 -29.49 5.61 -6.06
C PHE A 29 -28.88 5.30 -7.42
N GLY A 30 -29.50 5.81 -8.49
CA GLY A 30 -28.93 5.74 -9.83
C GLY A 30 -29.41 6.86 -10.74
N PHE A 31 -28.63 7.11 -11.80
CA PHE A 31 -28.87 8.18 -12.77
C PHE A 31 -28.58 7.72 -14.18
N LYS A 32 -29.39 8.18 -15.12
CA LYS A 32 -29.12 8.00 -16.54
C LYS A 32 -27.97 8.92 -16.96
N VAL A 33 -26.91 8.34 -17.51
CA VAL A 33 -25.68 9.01 -17.98
C VAL A 33 -25.57 9.02 -19.51
N SER A 34 -26.65 8.75 -20.24
CA SER A 34 -26.66 8.56 -21.70
C SER A 34 -26.05 9.70 -22.56
N LYS A 35 -25.77 10.87 -21.98
CA LYS A 35 -25.17 12.02 -22.66
C LYS A 35 -23.90 12.57 -21.97
N HIS A 36 -23.41 11.88 -20.94
CA HIS A 36 -22.32 12.37 -20.08
C HIS A 36 -21.18 11.37 -20.00
N ASP A 37 -19.97 11.87 -19.72
CA ASP A 37 -18.82 11.02 -19.49
C ASP A 37 -18.94 10.32 -18.12
N SER A 38 -19.34 9.05 -18.16
CA SER A 38 -19.48 8.21 -16.95
C SER A 38 -18.17 7.98 -16.19
N VAL A 39 -17.02 7.99 -16.89
CA VAL A 39 -15.70 7.83 -16.26
C VAL A 39 -15.35 9.10 -15.50
N LYS A 40 -15.52 10.26 -16.13
CA LYS A 40 -15.31 11.56 -15.48
C LYS A 40 -16.24 11.73 -14.29
N LEU A 41 -17.54 11.43 -14.43
CA LEU A 41 -18.49 11.54 -13.33
C LEU A 41 -18.13 10.59 -12.18
N ARG A 42 -17.77 9.33 -12.46
CA ARG A 42 -17.28 8.40 -11.43
C ARG A 42 -16.05 8.96 -10.70
N ASN A 43 -15.10 9.51 -11.44
CA ASN A 43 -13.88 10.07 -10.86
C ASN A 43 -14.19 11.28 -9.97
N LEU A 44 -15.12 12.16 -10.36
CA LEU A 44 -15.58 13.27 -9.52
C LEU A 44 -16.20 12.77 -8.21
N LEU A 45 -17.08 11.75 -8.28
CA LEU A 45 -17.71 11.20 -7.08
C LEU A 45 -16.68 10.56 -6.13
N TYR A 46 -15.67 9.87 -6.65
CA TYR A 46 -14.66 9.17 -5.84
C TYR A 46 -13.54 10.07 -5.32
N PHE A 47 -12.97 10.89 -6.20
CA PHE A 47 -11.72 11.61 -5.94
C PHE A 47 -11.93 13.08 -5.64
N GLY A 48 -13.17 13.55 -5.74
CA GLY A 48 -13.58 14.84 -5.21
C GLY A 48 -14.32 15.70 -6.20
N ILE A 49 -15.33 16.39 -5.68
CA ILE A 49 -16.16 17.32 -6.45
C ILE A 49 -15.62 18.74 -6.23
N PRO A 50 -15.17 19.43 -7.29
CA PRO A 50 -14.64 20.78 -7.17
C PRO A 50 -15.71 21.76 -6.71
N ALA A 51 -15.28 22.82 -6.03
CA ALA A 51 -16.19 23.88 -5.57
C ALA A 51 -16.73 24.71 -6.75
N SER A 52 -15.90 24.96 -7.75
CA SER A 52 -16.30 25.62 -8.99
C SER A 52 -16.81 24.60 -10.02
N VAL A 53 -17.88 24.97 -10.72
CA VAL A 53 -18.44 24.18 -11.82
C VAL A 53 -17.95 24.76 -13.14
N SER A 54 -17.24 23.95 -13.91
CA SER A 54 -16.77 24.26 -15.25
C SER A 54 -17.40 23.36 -16.33
N SER A 55 -17.94 22.20 -15.94
CA SER A 55 -18.47 21.20 -16.87
C SER A 55 -19.83 20.62 -16.44
N SER A 56 -20.51 19.96 -17.39
CA SER A 56 -21.80 19.34 -17.14
C SER A 56 -21.72 18.23 -16.08
N GLU A 57 -20.63 17.45 -16.09
CA GLU A 57 -20.37 16.37 -15.14
C GLU A 57 -20.15 16.90 -13.72
N GLU A 58 -19.45 18.02 -13.56
CA GLU A 58 -19.26 18.66 -12.25
C GLU A 58 -20.58 19.19 -11.68
N ARG A 59 -21.44 19.78 -12.53
CA ARG A 59 -22.77 20.22 -12.12
C ARG A 59 -23.61 19.04 -11.63
N ILE A 60 -23.59 17.93 -12.36
CA ILE A 60 -24.30 16.71 -11.97
C ILE A 60 -23.73 16.16 -10.67
N ALA A 61 -22.41 16.07 -10.52
CA ALA A 61 -21.79 15.58 -9.31
C ALA A 61 -22.17 16.42 -8.08
N GLN A 62 -22.19 17.76 -8.21
CA GLN A 62 -22.65 18.65 -7.13
C GLN A 62 -24.11 18.40 -6.76
N GLN A 63 -25.01 18.32 -7.75
CA GLN A 63 -26.43 18.02 -7.51
C GLN A 63 -26.64 16.66 -6.81
N ILE A 64 -25.86 15.65 -7.19
CA ILE A 64 -25.88 14.33 -6.54
C ILE A 64 -25.43 14.47 -5.08
N ALA A 65 -24.34 15.19 -4.82
CA ALA A 65 -23.80 15.36 -3.48
C ALA A 65 -24.68 16.22 -2.57
N GLU A 66 -25.44 17.17 -3.13
CA GLU A 66 -26.45 17.94 -2.40
C GLU A 66 -27.66 17.07 -2.05
N LYS A 67 -28.20 16.34 -3.03
CA LYS A 67 -29.39 15.50 -2.85
C LYS A 67 -29.14 14.31 -1.93
N TYR A 68 -27.97 13.68 -2.03
CA TYR A 68 -27.59 12.48 -1.29
C TYR A 68 -26.45 12.77 -0.30
N ASN A 69 -26.52 13.91 0.40
CA ASN A 69 -25.43 14.41 1.25
C ASN A 69 -24.92 13.39 2.29
N SER A 70 -25.80 12.54 2.82
CA SER A 70 -25.43 11.47 3.77
C SER A 70 -24.47 10.42 3.18
N CYS A 71 -24.37 10.34 1.85
CA CYS A 71 -23.49 9.42 1.15
C CYS A 71 -22.06 9.95 0.96
N PHE A 72 -21.83 11.24 1.25
CA PHE A 72 -20.57 11.91 1.02
C PHE A 72 -19.89 12.31 2.34
N LEU A 73 -18.58 12.51 2.27
CA LEU A 73 -17.73 13.07 3.30
C LEU A 73 -17.22 14.42 2.80
N GLU A 74 -17.23 15.41 3.68
CA GLU A 74 -16.57 16.69 3.44
C GLU A 74 -15.13 16.62 3.94
N VAL A 75 -14.21 16.93 3.04
CA VAL A 75 -12.77 16.82 3.27
C VAL A 75 -12.14 18.16 2.94
N PHE A 76 -11.40 18.73 3.89
CA PHE A 76 -10.81 20.07 3.76
C PHE A 76 -9.30 20.01 3.64
N ALA A 77 -8.64 19.13 4.40
CA ALA A 77 -7.19 19.06 4.41
C ALA A 77 -6.64 18.32 3.16
N PRO A 78 -5.61 18.84 2.47
CA PRO A 78 -4.98 18.17 1.34
C PRO A 78 -4.45 16.76 1.67
N GLU A 79 -3.90 16.57 2.87
CA GLU A 79 -3.41 15.27 3.34
C GLU A 79 -4.52 14.23 3.50
N GLU A 80 -5.70 14.64 3.98
CA GLU A 80 -6.87 13.77 4.05
C GLU A 80 -7.36 13.41 2.64
N GLN A 81 -7.35 14.35 1.70
CA GLN A 81 -7.70 14.08 0.30
C GLN A 81 -6.74 13.06 -0.33
N LYS A 82 -5.43 13.22 -0.12
CA LYS A 82 -4.41 12.27 -0.58
C LYS A 82 -4.65 10.88 0.01
N THR A 83 -4.93 10.82 1.32
CA THR A 83 -5.25 9.57 2.03
C THR A 83 -6.46 8.87 1.43
N ILE A 84 -7.56 9.61 1.25
CA ILE A 84 -8.81 9.12 0.67
C ILE A 84 -8.58 8.61 -0.75
N HIS A 85 -7.82 9.35 -1.56
CA HIS A 85 -7.47 8.99 -2.92
C HIS A 85 -6.70 7.65 -2.97
N ILE A 86 -5.66 7.51 -2.15
CA ILE A 86 -4.84 6.30 -2.12
C ILE A 86 -5.69 5.09 -1.69
N ILE A 87 -6.43 5.22 -0.58
CA ILE A 87 -7.31 4.13 -0.10
C ILE A 87 -8.36 3.77 -1.15
N ARG A 88 -8.97 4.76 -1.81
CA ARG A 88 -9.99 4.52 -2.84
C ARG A 88 -9.41 3.79 -4.05
N SER A 89 -8.23 4.21 -4.49
CA SER A 89 -7.54 3.61 -5.64
C SER A 89 -7.21 2.14 -5.38
N TYR A 90 -6.62 1.83 -4.22
CA TYR A 90 -6.32 0.45 -3.85
C TYR A 90 -7.57 -0.38 -3.53
N THR A 91 -8.59 0.21 -2.90
CA THR A 91 -9.90 -0.46 -2.74
C THR A 91 -10.45 -0.90 -4.08
N ASN A 92 -10.47 -0.01 -5.08
CA ASN A 92 -10.99 -0.33 -6.41
C ASN A 92 -10.14 -1.38 -7.13
N LEU A 93 -8.82 -1.31 -6.98
CA LEU A 93 -7.88 -2.28 -7.57
C LEU A 93 -8.06 -3.68 -6.97
N PHE A 94 -8.19 -3.80 -5.65
CA PHE A 94 -8.21 -5.11 -4.96
C PHE A 94 -9.61 -5.65 -4.68
N ARG A 95 -10.67 -4.85 -4.87
CA ARG A 95 -12.07 -5.28 -4.71
C ARG A 95 -12.36 -6.65 -5.32
N PRO A 96 -12.01 -6.97 -6.59
CA PRO A 96 -12.29 -8.28 -7.17
C PRO A 96 -11.45 -9.42 -6.57
N ALA A 97 -10.38 -9.11 -5.83
CA ALA A 97 -9.45 -10.09 -5.29
C ALA A 97 -9.76 -10.53 -3.86
N PHE A 98 -10.74 -9.93 -3.18
CA PHE A 98 -11.14 -10.36 -1.84
C PHE A 98 -11.72 -11.77 -1.84
N ILE A 99 -11.24 -12.62 -0.92
CA ILE A 99 -11.64 -14.04 -0.83
C ILE A 99 -13.14 -14.17 -0.58
N SER A 100 -13.72 -13.26 0.20
CA SER A 100 -15.15 -13.24 0.46
C SER A 100 -15.64 -11.86 0.91
N ARG A 101 -16.96 -11.67 0.86
CA ARG A 101 -17.64 -10.47 1.38
C ARG A 101 -17.30 -10.18 2.84
N LYS A 102 -17.10 -11.21 3.67
CA LYS A 102 -16.69 -11.04 5.08
C LYS A 102 -15.29 -10.42 5.19
N HIS A 103 -14.34 -10.85 4.37
CA HIS A 103 -12.99 -10.27 4.35
C HIS A 103 -13.02 -8.82 3.87
N PHE A 104 -13.81 -8.54 2.84
CA PHE A 104 -14.01 -7.18 2.35
C PHE A 104 -14.67 -6.27 3.41
N GLN A 105 -15.69 -6.76 4.12
CA GLN A 105 -16.31 -6.03 5.23
C GLN A 105 -15.30 -5.74 6.36
N SER A 106 -14.49 -6.72 6.76
CA SER A 106 -13.43 -6.52 7.76
C SER A 106 -12.45 -5.43 7.34
N TYR A 107 -11.98 -5.47 6.09
CA TYR A 107 -11.12 -4.44 5.52
C TYR A 107 -11.79 -3.06 5.51
N MET A 108 -13.05 -2.99 5.09
CA MET A 108 -13.80 -1.72 5.09
C MET A 108 -13.94 -1.14 6.49
N SER A 109 -14.18 -1.98 7.51
CA SER A 109 -14.19 -1.52 8.90
C SER A 109 -12.83 -1.03 9.39
N GLU A 110 -11.71 -1.61 8.94
CA GLU A 110 -10.36 -1.10 9.24
C GLU A 110 -10.11 0.25 8.57
N VAL A 111 -10.54 0.42 7.32
CA VAL A 111 -10.46 1.68 6.58
C VAL A 111 -11.28 2.78 7.24
N GLU A 112 -12.54 2.51 7.59
CA GLU A 112 -13.43 3.46 8.26
C GLU A 112 -12.81 3.93 9.59
N LYS A 113 -12.34 2.98 10.41
CA LYS A 113 -11.64 3.29 11.67
C LYS A 113 -10.39 4.15 11.47
N PHE A 114 -9.59 3.85 10.44
CA PHE A 114 -8.37 4.62 10.15
C PHE A 114 -8.69 6.05 9.69
N LEU A 115 -9.73 6.23 8.87
CA LEU A 115 -10.14 7.55 8.41
C LEU A 115 -10.69 8.42 9.55
N GLU A 116 -11.38 7.82 10.53
CA GLU A 116 -11.85 8.53 11.73
C GLU A 116 -10.71 8.85 12.71
N HIS A 117 -9.76 7.93 12.88
CA HIS A 117 -8.67 8.04 13.84
C HIS A 117 -7.33 7.66 13.18
N PRO A 118 -6.71 8.57 12.40
CA PRO A 118 -5.49 8.27 11.66
C PRO A 118 -4.34 7.91 12.59
N LYS A 119 -3.95 6.64 12.59
CA LYS A 119 -2.79 6.15 13.35
C LYS A 119 -1.75 5.60 12.39
N LYS A 120 -0.67 6.35 12.20
CA LYS A 120 0.45 5.96 11.34
C LYS A 120 1.27 4.84 11.97
N ALA A 121 1.76 3.93 11.15
CA ALA A 121 2.75 2.94 11.53
C ALA A 121 4.17 3.53 11.44
N VAL A 122 5.13 2.99 12.19
CA VAL A 122 6.52 3.44 12.11
C VAL A 122 7.25 2.61 11.06
N LEU A 123 7.93 3.29 10.14
CA LEU A 123 8.77 2.73 9.09
C LEU A 123 10.19 3.25 9.27
N THR A 124 11.17 2.35 9.25
CA THR A 124 12.60 2.72 9.27
C THR A 124 13.19 2.43 7.89
N LEU A 125 13.98 3.36 7.36
CA LEU A 125 14.62 3.23 6.05
C LEU A 125 16.14 3.20 6.23
N GLU A 126 16.75 2.06 5.91
CA GLU A 126 18.20 1.78 6.06
C GLU A 126 18.80 1.33 4.72
N LEU A 127 19.12 2.26 3.83
CA LEU A 127 19.66 2.00 2.49
C LEU A 127 21.11 2.49 2.34
N GLU A 128 21.88 1.86 1.44
CA GLU A 128 23.33 2.13 1.28
C GLU A 128 23.64 3.53 0.75
N LYS A 129 22.72 4.07 -0.06
CA LYS A 129 22.81 5.40 -0.64
C LYS A 129 21.49 6.11 -0.43
N THR A 130 21.57 7.42 -0.25
CA THR A 130 20.43 8.32 -0.18
C THR A 130 19.63 8.24 -1.47
N SER A 131 18.37 7.83 -1.34
CA SER A 131 17.39 7.84 -2.42
C SER A 131 16.43 8.99 -2.10
N GLU A 132 16.80 10.20 -2.52
CA GLU A 132 16.13 11.43 -2.06
C GLU A 132 14.65 11.48 -2.44
N ILE A 133 14.32 11.03 -3.66
CA ILE A 133 12.92 11.03 -4.14
C ILE A 133 12.16 9.95 -3.39
N LEU A 134 12.68 8.74 -3.30
CA LEU A 134 12.04 7.66 -2.57
C LEU A 134 11.79 8.04 -1.10
N GLU A 135 12.80 8.62 -0.43
CA GLU A 135 12.68 9.12 0.94
C GLU A 135 11.58 10.16 1.06
N ARG A 136 11.58 11.18 0.20
CA ARG A 136 10.58 12.25 0.20
C ARG A 136 9.17 11.70 0.00
N GLU A 137 8.98 10.80 -0.97
CA GLU A 137 7.68 10.19 -1.23
C GLU A 137 7.21 9.34 -0.04
N LEU A 138 8.11 8.53 0.56
CA LEU A 138 7.83 7.74 1.76
C LEU A 138 7.49 8.59 2.99
N VAL A 139 8.18 9.71 3.21
CA VAL A 139 7.87 10.68 4.27
C VAL A 139 6.48 11.28 4.08
N SER A 140 6.08 11.50 2.83
CA SER A 140 4.77 12.04 2.48
C SER A 140 3.64 10.99 2.51
N ASN A 141 3.95 9.73 2.82
CA ASN A 141 2.96 8.66 2.81
C ASN A 141 1.98 8.81 4.00
N PRO A 142 0.66 8.67 3.78
CA PRO A 142 -0.32 8.89 4.84
C PRO A 142 -0.35 7.78 5.91
N PHE A 143 0.17 6.59 5.62
CA PHE A 143 0.08 5.44 6.51
C PHE A 143 1.28 5.28 7.44
N PHE A 144 2.40 5.95 7.16
CA PHE A 144 3.66 5.75 7.85
C PHE A 144 4.31 7.04 8.33
N THR A 145 5.03 6.93 9.44
CA THR A 145 6.00 7.91 9.91
C THR A 145 7.38 7.32 9.73
N ILE A 146 8.28 8.06 9.08
CA ILE A 146 9.66 7.63 8.84
C ILE A 146 10.50 7.95 10.08
N ASP A 147 11.03 6.91 10.72
CA ASP A 147 12.10 7.04 11.70
C ASP A 147 13.43 6.86 10.96
N LYS A 148 14.20 7.94 10.82
CA LYS A 148 15.55 7.88 10.28
C LYS A 148 16.46 7.37 11.39
N ALA A 149 16.98 6.15 11.32
CA ALA A 149 18.05 5.81 12.24
C ALA A 149 19.24 6.71 11.87
N GLY A 150 19.63 7.57 12.80
CA GLY A 150 20.91 8.24 12.68
C GLY A 150 22.02 7.19 12.80
N ASP A 151 23.13 7.40 12.10
CA ASP A 151 24.37 6.63 12.30
C ASP A 151 24.59 6.40 13.80
N GLY A 152 24.52 5.13 14.22
CA GLY A 152 24.83 4.71 15.60
C GLY A 152 23.66 4.67 16.59
N ARG A 153 22.38 4.78 16.18
CA ARG A 153 21.26 4.50 17.10
C ARG A 153 20.93 3.01 17.18
N ASP A 154 20.76 2.56 18.41
CA ASP A 154 20.33 1.23 18.79
C ASP A 154 18.90 0.97 18.25
N LEU A 155 18.79 0.28 17.11
CA LEU A 155 17.51 -0.13 16.49
C LEU A 155 16.66 -1.03 17.41
N ASN A 156 17.23 -1.46 18.55
CA ASN A 156 16.55 -2.20 19.62
C ASN A 156 15.42 -1.43 20.31
N ARG A 157 15.24 -0.12 20.07
CA ARG A 157 14.23 0.69 20.78
C ARG A 157 12.83 0.67 20.19
N THR A 158 12.60 0.13 19.00
CA THR A 158 11.28 0.14 18.36
C THR A 158 10.78 -1.29 18.08
N ASN A 159 10.23 -1.92 19.11
CA ASN A 159 9.55 -3.23 19.08
C ASN A 159 8.36 -3.35 18.09
N LYS A 160 8.17 -2.43 17.12
CA LYS A 160 6.97 -2.34 16.28
C LYS A 160 7.19 -1.80 14.85
N SER A 161 8.42 -1.58 14.39
CA SER A 161 8.65 -1.01 13.04
C SER A 161 8.79 -2.07 11.93
N LEU A 162 8.27 -1.73 10.75
CA LEU A 162 8.71 -2.31 9.49
C LEU A 162 10.02 -1.61 9.11
N ILE A 163 11.02 -2.38 8.68
CA ILE A 163 12.29 -1.82 8.22
C ILE A 163 12.50 -2.15 6.76
N ILE A 164 12.80 -1.13 5.95
CA ILE A 164 13.23 -1.29 4.56
C ILE A 164 14.74 -1.21 4.54
N THR A 165 15.42 -2.26 4.08
CA THR A 165 16.89 -2.30 4.09
C THR A 165 17.48 -3.06 2.91
N SER A 166 18.80 -2.93 2.70
CA SER A 166 19.53 -3.74 1.74
C SER A 166 20.11 -5.02 2.35
N PRO A 167 20.32 -6.09 1.55
CA PRO A 167 20.99 -7.31 2.01
C PRO A 167 22.37 -7.07 2.64
N SER A 168 23.13 -6.12 2.12
CA SER A 168 24.47 -5.74 2.60
C SER A 168 24.42 -5.04 3.96
N ILE A 169 23.51 -4.07 4.15
CA ILE A 169 23.32 -3.41 5.45
C ILE A 169 22.84 -4.41 6.49
N TYR A 170 21.88 -5.26 6.14
CA TYR A 170 21.42 -6.32 7.02
C TYR A 170 22.56 -7.25 7.45
N LYS A 171 23.43 -7.68 6.52
CA LYS A 171 24.61 -8.51 6.86
C LYS A 171 25.56 -7.79 7.83
N LYS A 172 25.86 -6.52 7.58
CA LYS A 172 26.80 -5.71 8.37
C LYS A 172 26.29 -5.43 9.78
N HIS A 173 24.98 -5.24 9.94
CA HIS A 173 24.35 -4.82 11.20
C HIS A 173 23.29 -5.81 11.70
N LYS A 174 23.46 -7.11 11.41
CA LYS A 174 22.47 -8.18 11.69
C LYS A 174 21.93 -8.14 13.13
N GLU A 175 22.80 -7.84 14.09
CA GLU A 175 22.48 -7.72 15.50
C GLU A 175 21.41 -6.64 15.78
N ASN A 176 21.47 -5.53 15.06
CA ASN A 176 20.55 -4.40 15.21
C ASN A 176 19.14 -4.73 14.68
N PHE A 177 19.02 -5.75 13.82
CA PHE A 177 17.74 -6.18 13.24
C PHE A 177 17.11 -7.35 14.01
N ARG A 178 17.70 -7.83 15.11
CA ARG A 178 17.18 -9.02 15.84
C ARG A 178 15.74 -8.85 16.35
N ASN A 179 15.38 -7.62 16.75
CA ASN A 179 14.09 -7.28 17.34
C ASN A 179 13.12 -6.56 16.38
N CYS A 180 13.48 -6.38 15.10
CA CYS A 180 12.55 -5.82 14.13
C CYS A 180 11.33 -6.73 13.97
N ARG A 181 10.15 -6.18 13.67
CA ARG A 181 8.94 -6.99 13.46
C ARG A 181 8.90 -7.59 12.06
N ASP A 182 9.22 -6.76 11.08
CA ASP A 182 9.11 -7.07 9.67
C ASP A 182 10.25 -6.39 8.89
N LEU A 183 10.77 -7.08 7.86
CA LEU A 183 11.87 -6.60 7.01
C LEU A 183 11.47 -6.65 5.54
N LEU A 184 11.54 -5.53 4.84
CA LEU A 184 11.44 -5.48 3.38
C LEU A 184 12.83 -5.26 2.80
N PHE A 185 13.28 -6.19 1.96
CA PHE A 185 14.58 -6.06 1.31
C PHE A 185 14.50 -5.29 0.01
N MET A 186 15.52 -4.47 -0.26
CA MET A 186 15.72 -3.80 -1.53
C MET A 186 17.15 -3.94 -1.99
N ARG A 187 17.36 -4.15 -3.28
CA ARG A 187 18.69 -4.20 -3.87
C ARG A 187 18.64 -3.57 -5.26
N THR A 188 19.71 -2.89 -5.62
CA THR A 188 19.92 -2.35 -6.96
C THR A 188 21.19 -2.98 -7.52
N SER A 189 21.15 -3.33 -8.81
CA SER A 189 22.31 -3.77 -9.60
C SER A 189 22.37 -2.96 -10.90
N GLU A 190 23.42 -3.12 -11.69
CA GLU A 190 23.56 -2.41 -12.97
C GLU A 190 22.37 -2.66 -13.90
N GLU A 191 21.84 -3.89 -13.91
CA GLU A 191 20.77 -4.29 -14.83
C GLU A 191 19.38 -4.35 -14.19
N HIS A 192 19.29 -4.53 -12.87
CA HIS A 192 18.02 -4.87 -12.22
C HIS A 192 17.77 -4.12 -10.91
N LEU A 193 16.50 -3.79 -10.67
CA LEU A 193 15.95 -3.38 -9.37
C LEU A 193 15.26 -4.58 -8.73
N TYR A 194 15.51 -4.79 -7.43
CA TYR A 194 14.93 -5.89 -6.66
C TYR A 194 14.14 -5.31 -5.48
N ILE A 195 12.89 -5.73 -5.35
CA ILE A 195 12.01 -5.36 -4.23
C ILE A 195 11.48 -6.63 -3.59
N GLY A 196 11.76 -6.80 -2.31
CA GLY A 196 11.42 -7.98 -1.54
C GLY A 196 12.58 -8.96 -1.31
N PRO A 197 12.33 -10.01 -0.52
CA PRO A 197 11.02 -10.31 0.06
C PRO A 197 10.67 -9.41 1.26
N LEU A 198 9.38 -9.34 1.60
CA LEU A 198 8.86 -8.90 2.88
C LEU A 198 8.84 -10.09 3.84
N ILE A 199 9.59 -10.00 4.95
CA ILE A 199 9.79 -11.08 5.90
C ILE A 199 9.18 -10.71 7.24
N TYR A 200 8.22 -11.52 7.68
CA TYR A 200 7.71 -11.49 9.05
C TYR A 200 8.74 -12.12 9.98
N SER A 201 9.65 -11.31 10.53
CA SER A 201 10.84 -11.78 11.25
C SER A 201 10.48 -12.62 12.49
N SER A 202 9.31 -12.37 13.09
CA SER A 202 8.77 -13.14 14.22
C SER A 202 8.40 -14.58 13.85
N ARG A 203 8.10 -14.84 12.57
CA ARG A 203 7.63 -16.14 12.07
C ARG A 203 8.67 -16.85 11.21
N PHE A 204 9.47 -16.10 10.46
CA PHE A 204 10.40 -16.63 9.47
C PHE A 204 11.84 -16.19 9.75
N GLN A 205 12.77 -17.06 9.36
CA GLN A 205 14.19 -16.75 9.28
C GLN A 205 14.43 -15.83 8.07
N VAL A 206 15.32 -14.85 8.24
CA VAL A 206 15.81 -14.04 7.11
C VAL A 206 16.69 -14.95 6.23
N PRO A 207 16.46 -15.01 4.91
CA PRO A 207 17.21 -15.87 4.01
C PRO A 207 18.68 -15.47 3.99
N GLN A 208 19.53 -16.46 3.69
CA GLN A 208 20.91 -16.16 3.37
C GLN A 208 20.94 -15.52 1.98
N PHE A 209 21.53 -14.34 1.89
CA PHE A 209 21.78 -13.69 0.61
C PHE A 209 23.14 -14.13 0.11
N ASP A 210 23.25 -14.50 -1.17
CA ASP A 210 24.51 -14.89 -1.78
C ASP A 210 25.61 -13.83 -1.55
N ASN A 211 26.86 -14.28 -1.50
CA ASN A 211 28.04 -13.42 -1.43
C ASN A 211 28.36 -12.81 -2.80
N ALA A 212 27.34 -12.32 -3.51
CA ALA A 212 27.60 -11.44 -4.65
C ALA A 212 28.34 -10.22 -4.11
N GLU A 213 29.49 -9.93 -4.72
CA GLU A 213 30.42 -8.88 -4.29
C GLU A 213 29.68 -7.59 -3.96
N VAL A 214 30.18 -6.91 -2.92
CA VAL A 214 29.77 -5.56 -2.53
C VAL A 214 30.31 -4.60 -3.59
N ASN A 215 29.83 -4.74 -4.83
CA ASN A 215 29.99 -3.70 -5.82
C ASN A 215 29.14 -2.52 -5.33
N PRO A 216 29.69 -1.29 -5.34
CA PRO A 216 28.94 -0.14 -4.88
C PRO A 216 27.64 -0.09 -5.66
N ALA A 217 26.50 -0.08 -4.95
CA ALA A 217 25.20 -0.04 -5.61
C ALA A 217 25.20 1.11 -6.62
N PRO A 218 24.80 0.85 -7.88
CA PRO A 218 24.80 1.90 -8.89
C PRO A 218 23.84 3.01 -8.46
N LEU A 219 24.09 4.21 -8.97
CA LEU A 219 23.19 5.34 -8.72
C LEU A 219 21.80 5.01 -9.27
N LEU A 220 20.78 5.26 -8.46
CA LEU A 220 19.39 5.21 -8.89
C LEU A 220 19.06 6.48 -9.66
N LEU A 221 18.44 6.32 -10.83
CA LEU A 221 17.94 7.45 -11.60
C LEU A 221 16.59 7.92 -10.99
N PRO A 222 16.21 9.20 -11.13
CA PRO A 222 14.96 9.72 -10.59
C PRO A 222 13.71 8.91 -10.97
N GLN A 223 13.60 8.49 -12.23
CA GLN A 223 12.51 7.65 -12.71
C GLN A 223 12.49 6.26 -12.06
N GLU A 224 13.65 5.72 -11.69
CA GLU A 224 13.77 4.44 -11.00
C GLU A 224 13.31 4.57 -9.55
N GLU A 225 13.62 5.69 -8.89
CA GLU A 225 13.12 5.97 -7.53
C GLU A 225 11.59 6.10 -7.50
N HIS A 226 10.99 6.78 -8.50
CA HIS A 226 9.54 6.84 -8.64
C HIS A 226 8.93 5.45 -8.87
N LEU A 227 9.57 4.63 -9.70
CA LEU A 227 9.13 3.25 -9.96
C LEU A 227 9.22 2.39 -8.70
N LEU A 228 10.33 2.50 -7.95
CA LEU A 228 10.50 1.83 -6.66
C LEU A 228 9.40 2.25 -5.68
N TYR A 229 9.14 3.55 -5.55
CA TYR A 229 8.07 4.07 -4.69
C TYR A 229 6.70 3.49 -5.08
N PHE A 230 6.38 3.44 -6.38
CA PHE A 230 5.11 2.87 -6.85
C PHE A 230 4.87 1.44 -6.36
N PHE A 231 5.90 0.58 -6.38
CA PHE A 231 5.79 -0.79 -5.89
C PHE A 231 5.81 -0.86 -4.36
N ILE A 232 6.67 -0.07 -3.71
CA ILE A 232 6.79 -0.05 -2.25
C ILE A 232 5.51 0.46 -1.61
N GLU A 233 4.92 1.55 -2.11
CA GLU A 233 3.65 2.09 -1.61
C GLU A 233 2.56 1.01 -1.59
N ARG A 234 2.49 0.19 -2.65
CA ARG A 234 1.57 -0.93 -2.72
C ARG A 234 1.85 -1.98 -1.65
N ILE A 235 3.11 -2.41 -1.51
CA ILE A 235 3.50 -3.40 -0.49
C ILE A 235 3.16 -2.87 0.92
N LEU A 236 3.47 -1.60 1.17
CA LEU A 236 3.16 -0.89 2.40
C LEU A 236 1.66 -0.81 2.67
N TYR A 237 0.85 -0.56 1.64
CA TYR A 237 -0.61 -0.56 1.74
C TYR A 237 -1.15 -1.93 2.17
N PHE A 238 -0.70 -2.99 1.49
CA PHE A 238 -1.06 -4.36 1.84
C PHE A 238 -0.65 -4.73 3.26
N TYR A 239 0.57 -4.33 3.65
CA TYR A 239 1.10 -4.57 4.98
C TYR A 239 0.27 -3.84 6.05
N PHE A 240 -0.04 -2.57 5.82
CA PHE A 240 -0.77 -1.72 6.76
C PHE A 240 -2.19 -2.24 7.06
N PHE A 241 -2.95 -2.57 6.01
CA PHE A 241 -4.30 -3.12 6.12
C PHE A 241 -4.36 -4.65 6.23
N GLN A 242 -3.20 -5.30 6.44
CA GLN A 242 -3.06 -6.76 6.61
C GLN A 242 -3.86 -7.54 5.57
N LEU A 243 -3.65 -7.21 4.30
CA LEU A 243 -4.45 -7.76 3.19
C LEU A 243 -4.08 -9.20 2.81
N ASN A 244 -2.95 -9.73 3.31
CA ASN A 244 -2.46 -11.07 2.97
C ASN A 244 -3.47 -12.20 3.25
N ASP A 245 -4.21 -12.08 4.36
CA ASP A 245 -5.20 -13.09 4.76
C ASP A 245 -6.62 -12.73 4.27
N LYS A 246 -6.77 -11.63 3.52
CA LYS A 246 -8.06 -11.10 3.04
C LYS A 246 -8.24 -11.25 1.52
N LEU A 247 -7.14 -11.27 0.78
CA LEU A 247 -7.09 -11.34 -0.68
C LEU A 247 -6.65 -12.73 -1.15
N ASN A 248 -6.99 -13.08 -2.39
CA ASN A 248 -6.46 -14.28 -3.03
C ASN A 248 -4.92 -14.19 -3.15
N GLN A 249 -4.24 -15.33 -3.03
CA GLN A 249 -2.78 -15.39 -2.82
C GLN A 249 -1.94 -14.80 -3.96
N ASP A 250 -2.51 -14.62 -5.16
CA ASP A 250 -1.82 -14.16 -6.36
C ASP A 250 -1.72 -12.62 -6.50
N CYS A 251 -2.03 -11.85 -5.45
CA CYS A 251 -2.06 -10.37 -5.53
C CYS A 251 -0.67 -9.67 -5.51
N GLY A 252 0.42 -10.40 -5.79
CA GLY A 252 1.74 -9.80 -6.00
C GLY A 252 2.45 -9.27 -4.74
N MET A 253 2.12 -9.80 -3.56
CA MET A 253 2.85 -9.48 -2.31
C MET A 253 4.17 -10.26 -2.24
N PRO A 254 5.33 -9.60 -2.15
CA PRO A 254 6.64 -10.26 -2.22
C PRO A 254 7.02 -10.94 -0.90
N VAL A 255 6.15 -11.77 -0.32
CA VAL A 255 6.45 -12.50 0.92
C VAL A 255 7.31 -13.74 0.64
N ARG A 256 6.99 -14.45 -0.44
CA ARG A 256 7.68 -15.68 -0.90
C ARG A 256 8.44 -15.48 -2.19
N HIS A 257 8.50 -14.25 -2.66
CA HIS A 257 9.16 -13.86 -3.88
C HIS A 257 9.77 -12.47 -3.72
N LYS A 258 10.69 -12.12 -4.60
CA LYS A 258 11.13 -10.75 -4.82
C LYS A 258 10.71 -10.35 -6.23
N LEU A 259 10.22 -9.13 -6.38
CA LEU A 259 10.00 -8.51 -7.67
C LEU A 259 11.35 -8.11 -8.25
N VAL A 260 11.59 -8.48 -9.51
CA VAL A 260 12.79 -8.12 -10.26
C VAL A 260 12.37 -7.32 -11.47
N LEU A 261 12.93 -6.13 -11.64
CA LEU A 261 12.66 -5.23 -12.76
C LEU A 261 13.95 -4.99 -13.52
N ASN A 262 13.96 -5.25 -14.81
CA ASN A 262 15.07 -4.89 -15.67
C ASN A 262 15.08 -3.37 -15.91
N ARG A 263 16.20 -2.69 -15.64
CA ARG A 263 16.34 -1.24 -15.69
C ARG A 263 16.22 -0.66 -17.11
N LEU A 264 16.60 -1.43 -18.12
CA LEU A 264 16.60 -0.98 -19.52
C LEU A 264 15.25 -1.25 -20.20
N SER A 265 14.74 -2.48 -20.06
CA SER A 265 13.51 -2.91 -20.74
C SER A 265 12.24 -2.67 -19.92
N LEU A 266 12.36 -2.39 -18.62
CA LEU A 266 11.26 -2.30 -17.64
C LEU A 266 10.42 -3.59 -17.50
N ASN A 267 10.87 -4.69 -18.11
CA ASN A 267 10.23 -5.98 -17.94
C ASN A 267 10.40 -6.47 -16.50
N GLY A 268 9.29 -6.89 -15.91
CA GLY A 268 9.22 -7.38 -14.55
C GLY A 268 8.94 -8.87 -14.48
N TYR A 269 9.60 -9.55 -13.54
CA TYR A 269 9.29 -10.93 -13.19
C TYR A 269 9.44 -11.15 -11.68
N SER A 270 8.95 -12.30 -11.22
CA SER A 270 8.96 -12.68 -9.81
C SER A 270 9.94 -13.84 -9.61
N GLU A 271 10.92 -13.65 -8.73
CA GLU A 271 11.84 -14.72 -8.32
C GLU A 271 11.43 -15.27 -6.96
N ARG A 272 11.29 -16.60 -6.86
CA ARG A 272 10.96 -17.26 -5.60
C ARG A 272 12.10 -17.09 -4.60
N VAL A 273 11.74 -16.80 -3.35
CA VAL A 273 12.67 -16.74 -2.24
C VAL A 273 12.24 -17.76 -1.19
N THR A 274 13.17 -18.65 -0.82
CA THR A 274 12.93 -19.66 0.20
C THR A 274 13.20 -19.06 1.57
N SER A 275 12.16 -18.96 2.40
CA SER A 275 12.26 -18.62 3.82
C SER A 275 11.80 -19.80 4.67
N TYR A 276 12.53 -20.06 5.76
CA TYR A 276 12.22 -21.14 6.68
C TYR A 276 11.48 -20.57 7.90
N PRO A 277 10.51 -21.30 8.48
CA PRO A 277 9.93 -20.90 9.75
C PRO A 277 11.01 -20.87 10.84
N ARG A 278 10.89 -19.97 11.81
CA ARG A 278 11.73 -20.07 13.02
C ARG A 278 11.32 -21.34 13.79
N SER A 279 12.30 -22.19 14.10
CA SER A 279 12.10 -23.40 14.90
C SER A 279 11.45 -23.03 16.23
N HIS A 280 10.26 -23.58 16.49
CA HIS A 280 9.57 -23.43 17.77
C HIS A 280 10.23 -24.35 18.81
N GLU A 281 11.30 -23.91 19.47
CA GLU A 281 11.80 -24.58 20.69
C GLU A 281 11.08 -24.10 21.96
N SER A 282 9.94 -23.40 21.87
CA SER A 282 9.30 -22.80 23.06
C SER A 282 7.79 -22.99 23.21
N TYR A 283 7.13 -23.79 22.36
CA TYR A 283 5.66 -23.99 22.45
C TYR A 283 5.21 -25.46 22.54
N ILE A 284 6.13 -26.39 22.77
CA ILE A 284 5.78 -27.78 23.06
C ILE A 284 6.28 -28.15 24.46
N THR A 285 5.69 -27.55 25.48
CA THR A 285 5.47 -28.31 26.71
C THR A 285 4.39 -29.32 26.36
N ILE A 286 4.81 -30.51 25.95
CA ILE A 286 3.95 -31.68 25.87
C ILE A 286 3.32 -31.80 27.25
N MET A 287 2.01 -31.58 27.36
CA MET A 287 1.26 -32.12 28.48
C MET A 287 1.44 -33.64 28.42
N LYS A 288 2.34 -34.14 29.26
CA LYS A 288 2.29 -35.52 29.76
C LYS A 288 1.51 -35.52 31.05
#